data_AF-A0A669CQM4-F1
#
_entry.id   AF-A0A669CQM4-F1
#
_cell.length_a   1.000
_cell.length_b   1.000
_cell.length_c   1.000
_cell.angle_alpha   90.00
_cell.angle_beta   90.00
_cell.angle_gamma   90.00
#
_symmetry.space_group_name_H-M   'P 1'
#
loop_
_entity.id
_entity.type
_entity.pdbx_description
1 polymer ?
#
loop_
_entity_poly.entity_id
_entity_poly.type
_entity_poly.pdbx_seq_one_letter_code
_entity_poly.pdbx_strand_id
1 'polypeptide(L)'
;MGLPTLEFSDSFLDSPDFRERLKCHEIELERTNKFIKDLIKDGNMLITALKNLSAAVQKFSQSLQEFQFECLGDAETDDEVNIAQSFKEFSQLLNTVEEERRRLIQNADDVLITPLEKFRKEQIGAAKEGKKKFDKETEKYYSTLERHLSLSSKKKEAYLQEADTQIDKERQLFYDASLEYVFKIQEVQEKKKFEFVEPLLAFLQGLFTFYHEGYELAHEFEPYKQQLQFNLQNTRNNFVSTKQEVEKLMKRIRSADQDYKPPGQWTMEGFLYVQEKRPLGCTWTRHYCTYEKSSKTFTMSNTENKSNGLVVNQPEVFKLKSCIRRKTDSIDKRFCFDIEVAERHGVMTLQALSESNRRLWLEAMDGREPVRNSACSSLKYSFAYLNEAGFNFVRKCIDLVEMRGEVLQFLTSKAPVDMDLDPDMWDNKTITSGLKNYLRCLSEPLMTFKLHKDFIMAVSKLLTNYRVRAVHALVHKMPERNKEMLELLIKHLVRVSAQNQSNLMTVSNLGVIFGPTLMRSQEETVAAMMNIKFQNIVVEILIENFNKVSHSLTLNGLVYLSWCIIIFHVSQKTTPRQQQIAEDIDERQE
;
A
#
# COMPACT_ATOMS: atom_id res chain seq x y z
N MET A 1 -29.01 -57.86 -7.96
CA MET A 1 -29.75 -58.60 -6.91
C MET A 1 -29.04 -58.38 -5.60
N GLY A 2 -29.79 -58.23 -4.50
CA GLY A 2 -29.21 -58.08 -3.15
C GLY A 2 -28.53 -59.36 -2.65
N LEU A 3 -27.83 -59.26 -1.52
CA LEU A 3 -27.25 -60.45 -0.87
C LEU A 3 -28.38 -61.37 -0.38
N PRO A 4 -28.23 -62.69 -0.51
CA PRO A 4 -29.22 -63.64 0.00
C PRO A 4 -29.22 -63.65 1.53
N THR A 5 -30.37 -63.84 2.16
CA THR A 5 -30.49 -63.85 3.63
C THR A 5 -29.71 -65.03 4.24
N LEU A 6 -29.10 -64.80 5.41
CA LEU A 6 -28.50 -65.85 6.23
C LEU A 6 -29.42 -66.15 7.40
N GLU A 7 -30.09 -67.31 7.37
CA GLU A 7 -30.93 -67.75 8.49
C GLU A 7 -30.09 -68.54 9.50
N PHE A 8 -30.31 -68.30 10.79
CA PHE A 8 -29.62 -69.07 11.84
C PHE A 8 -29.97 -70.56 11.78
N SER A 9 -31.19 -70.92 11.36
CA SER A 9 -31.61 -72.31 11.21
C SER A 9 -30.73 -73.10 10.22
N ASP A 10 -30.19 -72.43 9.21
CA ASP A 10 -29.36 -73.08 8.19
C ASP A 10 -27.97 -73.45 8.73
N SER A 11 -27.53 -72.81 9.82
CA SER A 11 -26.24 -73.08 10.49
C SER A 11 -26.17 -74.50 11.07
N PHE A 12 -27.32 -75.08 11.42
CA PHE A 12 -27.40 -76.45 11.94
C PHE A 12 -27.29 -77.51 10.83
N LEU A 13 -27.88 -77.23 9.67
CA LEU A 13 -27.90 -78.13 8.52
C LEU A 13 -26.58 -78.13 7.75
N ASP A 14 -25.86 -77.00 7.79
CA ASP A 14 -24.61 -76.77 7.07
C ASP A 14 -24.68 -77.17 5.58
N SER A 15 -25.79 -76.81 4.94
CA SER A 15 -26.06 -77.24 3.57
C SER A 15 -25.11 -76.57 2.57
N PRO A 16 -24.87 -77.20 1.39
CA PRO A 16 -24.13 -76.55 0.31
C PRO A 16 -24.71 -75.18 -0.07
N ASP A 17 -26.04 -75.05 -0.08
CA ASP A 17 -26.72 -73.78 -0.39
C ASP A 17 -26.45 -72.71 0.69
N PHE A 18 -26.41 -73.10 1.97
CA PHE A 18 -26.02 -72.19 3.06
C PHE A 18 -24.57 -71.72 2.88
N ARG A 19 -23.65 -72.64 2.59
CA ARG A 19 -22.24 -72.33 2.34
C ARG A 19 -22.07 -71.39 1.13
N GLU A 20 -22.86 -71.56 0.08
CA GLU A 20 -22.86 -70.66 -1.08
C GLU A 20 -23.37 -69.26 -0.73
N ARG A 21 -24.46 -69.16 0.04
CA ARG A 21 -24.96 -67.86 0.56
C ARG A 21 -23.90 -67.19 1.43
N LEU A 22 -23.30 -67.92 2.37
CA LEU A 22 -22.24 -67.41 3.24
C LEU A 22 -21.07 -66.87 2.43
N LYS A 23 -20.62 -67.61 1.41
CA LYS A 23 -19.57 -67.19 0.49
C LYS A 23 -19.90 -65.90 -0.25
N CYS A 24 -21.16 -65.66 -0.63
CA CYS A 24 -21.58 -64.39 -1.22
C CYS A 24 -21.35 -63.22 -0.27
N HIS A 25 -21.67 -63.38 1.02
CA HIS A 25 -21.42 -62.36 2.05
C HIS A 25 -19.94 -62.12 2.28
N GLU A 26 -19.12 -63.17 2.30
CA GLU A 26 -17.66 -63.08 2.45
C GLU A 26 -17.01 -62.29 1.31
N ILE A 27 -17.43 -62.53 0.07
CA ILE A 27 -16.94 -61.80 -1.11
C ILE A 27 -17.28 -60.31 -0.97
N GLU A 28 -18.49 -59.98 -0.52
CA GLU A 28 -18.89 -58.58 -0.34
C GLU A 28 -18.15 -57.91 0.82
N LEU A 29 -17.86 -58.64 1.89
CA LEU A 29 -17.04 -58.15 2.99
C LEU A 29 -15.62 -57.79 2.53
N GLU A 30 -14.99 -58.63 1.69
CA GLU A 30 -13.67 -58.33 1.14
C GLU A 30 -13.69 -57.14 0.16
N ARG A 31 -14.74 -57.02 -0.66
CA ARG A 31 -14.93 -55.84 -1.52
C ARG A 31 -15.06 -54.56 -0.69
N THR A 32 -15.88 -54.60 0.36
CA THR A 32 -16.06 -53.48 1.30
C THR A 32 -14.74 -53.10 1.97
N ASN A 33 -13.98 -54.08 2.46
CA ASN A 33 -12.66 -53.89 3.07
C ASN A 33 -11.67 -53.20 2.11
N LYS A 34 -11.61 -53.65 0.85
CA LYS A 34 -10.76 -53.05 -0.17
C LYS A 34 -11.19 -51.62 -0.48
N PHE A 35 -12.48 -51.40 -0.66
CA PHE A 35 -13.04 -50.08 -0.94
C PHE A 35 -12.72 -49.07 0.17
N ILE A 36 -12.92 -49.43 1.44
CA ILE A 36 -12.58 -48.57 2.59
C ILE A 36 -11.08 -48.25 2.61
N LYS A 37 -10.23 -49.24 2.33
CA LYS A 37 -8.78 -49.03 2.29
C LYS A 37 -8.38 -48.02 1.21
N ASP A 38 -8.96 -48.15 0.02
CA ASP A 38 -8.70 -47.22 -1.09
C ASP A 38 -9.26 -45.82 -0.77
N LEU A 39 -10.45 -45.73 -0.16
CA LEU A 39 -11.04 -44.47 0.27
C LEU A 39 -10.19 -43.75 1.34
N ILE A 40 -9.65 -44.48 2.33
CA ILE A 40 -8.73 -43.92 3.33
C ILE A 40 -7.47 -43.36 2.64
N LYS A 41 -6.93 -44.08 1.65
CA LYS A 41 -5.76 -43.63 0.90
C LYS A 41 -6.08 -42.33 0.14
N ASP A 42 -7.20 -42.27 -0.55
CA ASP A 42 -7.61 -41.10 -1.31
C ASP A 42 -7.94 -39.91 -0.40
N GLY A 43 -8.58 -40.15 0.76
CA GLY A 43 -8.82 -39.15 1.79
C GLY A 43 -7.53 -38.56 2.35
N ASN A 44 -6.51 -39.38 2.63
CA ASN A 44 -5.19 -38.90 3.03
C ASN A 44 -4.50 -38.06 1.95
N MET A 45 -4.64 -38.44 0.67
CA MET A 45 -4.14 -37.64 -0.44
C MET A 45 -4.83 -36.28 -0.53
N LEU A 46 -6.16 -36.24 -0.36
CA LEU A 46 -6.93 -35.01 -0.31
C LEU A 46 -6.48 -34.09 0.85
N ILE A 47 -6.37 -34.63 2.07
CA ILE A 47 -5.91 -33.88 3.25
C ILE A 47 -4.50 -33.32 3.00
N THR A 48 -3.61 -34.10 2.38
CA THR A 48 -2.27 -33.66 2.03
C THR A 48 -2.29 -32.53 1.01
N ALA A 49 -3.14 -32.61 -0.01
CA ALA A 49 -3.31 -31.54 -0.99
C ALA A 49 -3.82 -30.24 -0.35
N LEU A 50 -4.79 -30.34 0.56
CA LEU A 50 -5.31 -29.19 1.32
C LEU A 50 -4.23 -28.56 2.21
N LYS A 51 -3.39 -29.37 2.86
CA LYS A 51 -2.21 -28.89 3.63
C LYS A 51 -1.24 -28.11 2.75
N ASN A 52 -0.91 -28.65 1.58
CA ASN A 52 0.01 -28.00 0.64
C ASN A 52 -0.56 -26.67 0.11
N LEU A 53 -1.86 -26.63 -0.21
CA LEU A 53 -2.53 -25.41 -0.61
C LEU A 53 -2.47 -24.36 0.52
N SER A 54 -2.75 -24.77 1.76
CA SER A 54 -2.72 -23.84 2.90
C SER A 54 -1.32 -23.27 3.15
N ALA A 55 -0.28 -24.10 3.07
CA ALA A 55 1.10 -23.64 3.17
C ALA A 55 1.47 -22.65 2.05
N ALA A 56 1.00 -22.89 0.82
CA ALA A 56 1.25 -22.00 -0.31
C ALA A 56 0.58 -20.63 -0.13
N VAL A 57 -0.68 -20.61 0.32
CA VAL A 57 -1.42 -19.35 0.55
C VAL A 57 -0.81 -18.56 1.70
N GLN A 58 -0.43 -19.21 2.82
CA GLN A 58 0.25 -18.55 3.93
C GLN A 58 1.57 -17.91 3.50
N LYS A 59 2.38 -18.63 2.73
CA LYS A 59 3.64 -18.09 2.20
C LYS A 59 3.41 -16.89 1.30
N PHE A 60 2.42 -16.95 0.42
CA PHE A 60 2.06 -15.82 -0.44
C PHE A 60 1.59 -14.61 0.37
N SER A 61 0.73 -14.85 1.38
CA SER A 61 0.25 -13.82 2.31
C SER A 61 1.41 -13.12 3.04
N GLN A 62 2.39 -13.88 3.52
CA GLN A 62 3.60 -13.31 4.13
C GLN A 62 4.36 -12.38 3.17
N SER A 63 4.52 -12.79 1.91
CA SER A 63 5.16 -11.94 0.91
C SER A 63 4.41 -10.63 0.64
N LEU A 64 3.06 -10.64 0.75
CA LEU A 64 2.27 -9.41 0.67
C LEU A 64 2.49 -8.52 1.90
N GLN A 65 2.62 -9.12 3.09
CA GLN A 65 2.81 -8.37 4.34
C GLN A 65 4.18 -7.69 4.43
N GLU A 66 5.22 -8.29 3.85
CA GLU A 66 6.59 -7.77 3.82
C GLU A 66 6.79 -6.69 2.73
N PHE A 67 5.83 -6.52 1.82
CA PHE A 67 5.95 -5.55 0.72
C PHE A 67 5.91 -4.10 1.24
N GLN A 68 6.88 -3.29 0.80
CA GLN A 68 6.97 -1.86 1.05
C GLN A 68 7.43 -1.16 -0.23
N PHE A 69 6.87 0.01 -0.54
CA PHE A 69 7.39 0.84 -1.63
C PHE A 69 8.67 1.55 -1.19
N GLU A 70 9.64 1.66 -2.09
CA GLU A 70 10.76 2.59 -1.91
C GLU A 70 10.31 3.98 -2.37
N CYS A 71 10.31 4.96 -1.46
CA CYS A 71 9.90 6.33 -1.78
C CYS A 71 10.99 7.07 -2.59
N LEU A 72 10.57 7.77 -3.66
CA LEU A 72 11.40 8.72 -4.38
C LEU A 72 11.12 10.14 -3.88
N GLY A 73 11.92 10.63 -2.92
CA GLY A 73 11.78 11.96 -2.33
C GLY A 73 11.92 11.92 -0.80
N ASP A 74 11.59 13.02 -0.12
CA ASP A 74 11.73 13.15 1.34
C ASP A 74 10.52 12.60 2.13
N ALA A 75 9.40 12.26 1.47
CA ALA A 75 8.18 11.74 2.10
C ALA A 75 7.28 10.97 1.11
N GLU A 76 6.62 9.91 1.61
CA GLU A 76 5.61 9.15 0.86
C GLU A 76 4.32 9.97 0.64
N THR A 77 3.68 9.76 -0.50
CA THR A 77 2.36 10.31 -0.79
C THR A 77 1.25 9.47 -0.16
N ASP A 78 0.10 10.09 0.10
CA ASP A 78 -1.09 9.38 0.62
C ASP A 78 -1.51 8.22 -0.31
N ASP A 79 -1.31 8.36 -1.63
CA ASP A 79 -1.55 7.28 -2.62
C ASP A 79 -0.59 6.09 -2.42
N GLU A 80 0.70 6.34 -2.20
CA GLU A 80 1.71 5.29 -1.96
C GLU A 80 1.46 4.56 -0.65
N VAL A 81 1.13 5.29 0.42
CA VAL A 81 0.76 4.71 1.73
C VAL A 81 -0.49 3.84 1.60
N ASN A 82 -1.53 4.33 0.92
CA ASN A 82 -2.78 3.59 0.71
C ASN A 82 -2.57 2.33 -0.14
N ILE A 83 -1.74 2.39 -1.18
CA ILE A 83 -1.43 1.21 -2.00
C ILE A 83 -0.59 0.22 -1.19
N ALA A 84 0.42 0.65 -0.44
CA ALA A 84 1.19 -0.24 0.43
C ALA A 84 0.31 -0.95 1.45
N GLN A 85 -0.61 -0.20 2.07
CA GLN A 85 -1.57 -0.74 3.02
C GLN A 85 -2.48 -1.79 2.38
N SER A 86 -2.84 -1.65 1.10
CA SER A 86 -3.69 -2.64 0.41
C SER A 86 -3.10 -4.05 0.35
N PHE A 87 -1.77 -4.18 0.26
CA PHE A 87 -1.10 -5.48 0.32
C PHE A 87 -1.28 -6.14 1.71
N LYS A 88 -1.24 -5.34 2.78
CA LYS A 88 -1.48 -5.83 4.14
C LYS A 88 -2.94 -6.26 4.34
N GLU A 89 -3.89 -5.49 3.81
CA GLU A 89 -5.32 -5.86 3.87
C GLU A 89 -5.59 -7.19 3.11
N PHE A 90 -4.98 -7.38 1.93
CA PHE A 90 -5.08 -8.65 1.19
C PHE A 90 -4.45 -9.81 1.97
N SER A 91 -3.28 -9.59 2.59
CA SER A 91 -2.63 -10.58 3.45
C SER A 91 -3.54 -11.01 4.61
N GLN A 92 -4.16 -10.05 5.29
CA GLN A 92 -5.06 -10.32 6.41
C GLN A 92 -6.26 -11.15 5.97
N LEU A 93 -6.94 -10.78 4.87
CA LEU A 93 -8.07 -11.55 4.33
C LEU A 93 -7.66 -13.00 4.02
N LEU A 94 -6.52 -13.19 3.33
CA LEU A 94 -6.01 -14.52 3.01
C LEU A 94 -5.71 -15.34 4.27
N ASN A 95 -5.09 -14.74 5.27
CA ASN A 95 -4.78 -15.43 6.54
C ASN A 95 -6.05 -15.86 7.28
N THR A 96 -7.09 -15.02 7.30
CA THR A 96 -8.36 -15.36 7.94
C THR A 96 -9.05 -16.53 7.23
N VAL A 97 -9.12 -16.51 5.90
CA VAL A 97 -9.66 -17.64 5.10
C VAL A 97 -8.84 -18.92 5.33
N GLU A 98 -7.51 -18.81 5.44
CA GLU A 98 -6.66 -19.97 5.71
C GLU A 98 -6.80 -20.54 7.12
N GLU A 99 -7.18 -19.72 8.10
CA GLU A 99 -7.49 -20.21 9.44
C GLU A 99 -8.67 -21.17 9.42
N GLU A 100 -9.73 -20.84 8.67
CA GLU A 100 -10.88 -21.73 8.47
C GLU A 100 -10.48 -23.06 7.82
N ARG A 101 -9.65 -23.01 6.77
CA ARG A 101 -9.17 -24.23 6.12
C ARG A 101 -8.31 -25.06 7.06
N ARG A 102 -7.48 -24.43 7.90
CA ARG A 102 -6.64 -25.14 8.86
C ARG A 102 -7.48 -25.90 9.88
N ARG A 103 -8.56 -25.30 10.39
CA ARG A 103 -9.50 -25.98 11.29
C ARG A 103 -10.14 -27.21 10.64
N LEU A 104 -10.58 -27.10 9.38
CA LEU A 104 -11.08 -28.24 8.61
C LEU A 104 -10.02 -29.35 8.48
N ILE A 105 -8.79 -28.99 8.09
CA ILE A 105 -7.69 -29.95 7.89
C ILE A 105 -7.32 -30.65 9.20
N GLN A 106 -7.25 -29.90 10.31
CA GLN A 106 -6.82 -30.42 11.60
C GLN A 106 -7.81 -31.45 12.16
N ASN A 107 -9.10 -31.25 11.90
CA ASN A 107 -10.15 -32.19 12.31
C ASN A 107 -10.37 -33.34 11.32
N ALA A 108 -9.83 -33.25 10.10
CA ALA A 108 -10.13 -34.22 9.03
C ALA A 108 -9.67 -35.65 9.35
N ASP A 109 -8.55 -35.82 10.05
CA ASP A 109 -8.08 -37.16 10.44
C ASP A 109 -9.03 -37.82 11.44
N ASP A 110 -9.40 -37.10 12.50
CA ASP A 110 -10.28 -37.57 13.56
C ASP A 110 -11.71 -37.81 13.09
N VAL A 111 -12.19 -37.00 12.14
CA VAL A 111 -13.58 -37.05 11.66
C VAL A 111 -13.78 -38.03 10.51
N LEU A 112 -12.76 -38.23 9.65
CA LEU A 112 -12.87 -39.09 8.46
C LEU A 112 -11.98 -40.33 8.53
N ILE A 113 -10.67 -40.15 8.70
CA ILE A 113 -9.69 -41.23 8.52
C ILE A 113 -9.76 -42.24 9.65
N THR A 114 -9.67 -41.77 10.89
CA THR A 114 -9.65 -42.60 12.09
C THR A 114 -10.92 -43.47 12.23
N PRO A 115 -12.14 -42.94 12.04
CA PRO A 115 -13.36 -43.75 12.08
C PRO A 115 -13.42 -44.84 11.00
N LEU A 116 -13.00 -44.54 9.77
CA LEU A 116 -12.95 -45.51 8.68
C LEU A 116 -11.92 -46.62 8.96
N GLU A 117 -10.76 -46.26 9.50
CA GLU A 117 -9.75 -47.24 9.93
C GLU A 117 -10.29 -48.12 11.06
N LYS A 118 -10.97 -47.51 12.04
CA LYS A 118 -11.56 -48.21 13.18
C LYS A 118 -12.60 -49.23 12.71
N PHE A 119 -13.53 -48.83 11.85
CA PHE A 119 -14.52 -49.74 11.27
C PHE A 119 -13.85 -50.92 10.56
N ARG A 120 -12.82 -50.64 9.75
CA ARG A 120 -12.08 -51.68 9.02
C ARG A 120 -11.32 -52.63 9.95
N LYS A 121 -10.68 -52.13 11.00
CA LYS A 121 -9.89 -52.95 11.93
C LYS A 121 -10.78 -53.72 12.90
N GLU A 122 -11.78 -53.07 13.48
CA GLU A 122 -12.60 -53.63 14.55
C GLU A 122 -13.80 -54.41 14.05
N GLN A 123 -14.52 -53.93 13.03
CA GLN A 123 -15.73 -54.62 12.54
C GLN A 123 -15.37 -55.69 11.52
N ILE A 124 -14.68 -55.31 10.44
CA ILE A 124 -14.28 -56.26 9.39
C ILE A 124 -13.21 -57.23 9.91
N GLY A 125 -12.23 -56.74 10.68
CA GLY A 125 -11.22 -57.59 11.29
C GLY A 125 -11.81 -58.66 12.21
N ALA A 126 -12.78 -58.30 13.06
CA ALA A 126 -13.46 -59.26 13.92
C ALA A 126 -14.28 -60.30 13.13
N ALA A 127 -14.92 -59.92 12.01
CA ALA A 127 -15.60 -60.88 11.15
C ALA A 127 -14.61 -61.88 10.50
N LYS A 128 -13.39 -61.44 10.14
CA LYS A 128 -12.33 -62.33 9.64
C LYS A 128 -11.82 -63.31 10.70
N GLU A 129 -11.69 -62.87 11.96
CA GLU A 129 -11.36 -63.78 13.06
C GLU A 129 -12.51 -64.76 13.36
N GLY A 130 -13.77 -64.30 13.28
CA GLY A 130 -14.96 -65.16 13.35
C GLY A 130 -14.94 -66.26 12.29
N LYS A 131 -14.58 -65.91 11.04
CA LYS A 131 -14.40 -66.88 9.95
C LYS A 131 -13.35 -67.94 10.30
N LYS A 132 -12.17 -67.53 10.76
CA LYS A 132 -11.10 -68.48 11.14
C LYS A 132 -11.54 -69.44 12.24
N LYS A 133 -12.28 -68.94 13.24
CA LYS A 133 -12.85 -69.78 14.30
C LYS A 133 -13.85 -70.78 13.72
N PHE A 134 -14.76 -70.32 12.88
CA PHE A 134 -15.75 -71.16 12.20
C PHE A 134 -15.10 -72.26 11.35
N ASP A 135 -14.15 -71.90 10.48
CA ASP A 135 -13.44 -72.85 9.62
C ASP A 135 -12.69 -73.91 10.45
N LYS A 136 -12.04 -73.49 11.54
CA LYS A 136 -11.33 -74.39 12.46
C LYS A 136 -12.26 -75.39 13.16
N GLU A 137 -13.40 -74.93 13.67
CA GLU A 137 -14.36 -75.83 14.33
C GLU A 137 -15.11 -76.70 13.30
N THR A 138 -15.32 -76.23 12.06
CA THR A 138 -15.79 -77.06 10.94
C THR A 138 -14.83 -78.22 10.66
N GLU A 139 -13.53 -77.97 10.50
CA GLU A 139 -12.54 -79.03 10.24
C GLU A 139 -12.49 -80.06 11.38
N LYS A 140 -12.47 -79.61 12.64
CA LYS A 140 -12.46 -80.51 13.80
C LYS A 140 -13.71 -81.37 13.89
N TYR A 141 -14.89 -80.79 13.67
CA TYR A 141 -16.15 -81.50 13.73
C TYR A 141 -16.20 -82.61 12.68
N TYR A 142 -15.94 -82.28 11.41
CA TYR A 142 -15.99 -83.27 10.33
C TYR A 142 -14.89 -84.34 10.44
N SER A 143 -13.68 -83.97 10.89
CA SER A 143 -12.62 -84.96 11.16
C SER A 143 -13.00 -85.92 12.30
N THR A 144 -13.60 -85.39 13.37
CA THR A 144 -14.08 -86.21 14.49
C THR A 144 -15.26 -87.09 14.08
N LEU A 145 -16.16 -86.57 13.26
CA LEU A 145 -17.31 -87.28 12.71
C LEU A 145 -16.87 -88.47 11.86
N GLU A 146 -15.92 -88.28 10.95
CA GLU A 146 -15.39 -89.36 10.11
C GLU A 146 -14.76 -90.48 10.94
N ARG A 147 -13.97 -90.10 11.96
CA ARG A 147 -13.39 -91.05 12.92
C ARG A 147 -14.47 -91.80 13.71
N HIS A 148 -15.52 -91.09 14.14
CA HIS A 148 -16.65 -91.64 14.87
C HIS A 148 -17.44 -92.65 14.01
N LEU A 149 -17.77 -92.28 12.77
CA LEU A 149 -18.48 -93.15 11.82
C LEU A 149 -17.66 -94.37 11.39
N SER A 150 -16.34 -94.28 11.46
CA SER A 150 -15.42 -95.40 11.17
C SER A 150 -15.27 -96.38 12.34
N LEU A 151 -15.89 -96.14 13.49
CA LEU A 151 -15.81 -97.04 14.64
C LEU A 151 -16.55 -98.35 14.38
N SER A 152 -15.90 -99.47 14.72
CA SER A 152 -16.55 -100.77 14.66
C SER A 152 -17.62 -100.90 15.74
N SER A 153 -18.81 -101.34 15.35
CA SER A 153 -19.92 -101.70 16.27
C SER A 153 -19.57 -102.83 17.26
N LYS A 154 -18.43 -103.50 17.10
CA LYS A 154 -17.93 -104.55 18.01
C LYS A 154 -17.07 -104.01 19.16
N LYS A 155 -16.84 -102.70 19.24
CA LYS A 155 -16.10 -102.07 20.35
C LYS A 155 -16.92 -102.18 21.65
N LYS A 156 -16.23 -102.02 22.80
CA LYS A 156 -16.90 -102.01 24.10
C LYS A 156 -17.87 -100.83 24.18
N GLU A 157 -19.05 -101.06 24.74
CA GLU A 157 -20.11 -100.05 24.88
C GLU A 157 -19.61 -98.73 25.51
N ALA A 158 -18.82 -98.81 26.58
CA ALA A 158 -18.25 -97.63 27.23
C ALA A 158 -17.38 -96.76 26.30
N TYR A 159 -16.68 -97.38 25.35
CA TYR A 159 -15.86 -96.66 24.36
C TYR A 159 -16.72 -96.01 23.27
N LEU A 160 -17.85 -96.65 22.90
CA LEU A 160 -18.81 -96.07 21.97
C LEU A 160 -19.49 -94.85 22.59
N GLN A 161 -19.93 -94.94 23.85
CA GLN A 161 -20.53 -93.82 24.60
C GLN A 161 -19.56 -92.63 24.79
N GLU A 162 -18.28 -92.90 25.01
CA GLU A 162 -17.26 -91.85 25.06
C GLU A 162 -17.11 -91.15 23.69
N ALA A 163 -17.13 -91.92 22.60
CA ALA A 163 -17.08 -91.37 21.26
C ALA A 163 -18.35 -90.57 20.88
N ASP A 164 -19.54 -91.01 21.32
CA ASP A 164 -20.81 -90.28 21.19
C ASP A 164 -20.75 -88.94 21.91
N THR A 165 -20.30 -88.94 23.17
CA THR A 165 -20.16 -87.73 23.98
C THR A 165 -19.17 -86.74 23.35
N GLN A 166 -18.06 -87.27 22.80
CA GLN A 166 -17.06 -86.45 22.13
C GLN A 166 -17.58 -85.82 20.84
N ILE A 167 -18.32 -86.55 20.00
CA ILE A 167 -18.88 -85.98 18.77
C ILE A 167 -19.99 -84.97 19.06
N ASP A 168 -20.81 -85.21 20.09
CA ASP A 168 -21.84 -84.25 20.53
C ASP A 168 -21.21 -82.92 20.99
N LYS A 169 -20.09 -83.00 21.71
CA LYS A 169 -19.33 -81.82 22.13
C LYS A 169 -18.76 -81.04 20.94
N GLU A 170 -18.10 -81.71 20.00
CA GLU A 170 -17.54 -81.03 18.82
C GLU A 170 -18.64 -80.47 17.90
N ARG A 171 -19.80 -81.15 17.80
CA ARG A 171 -20.98 -80.66 17.09
C ARG A 171 -21.48 -79.35 17.68
N GLN A 172 -21.57 -79.26 19.01
CA GLN A 172 -22.00 -78.03 19.69
C GLN A 172 -21.02 -76.88 19.44
N LEU A 173 -19.71 -77.12 19.55
CA LEU A 173 -18.70 -76.09 19.27
C LEU A 173 -18.76 -75.58 17.83
N PHE A 174 -18.99 -76.48 16.87
CA PHE A 174 -19.21 -76.11 15.47
C PHE A 174 -20.46 -75.24 15.29
N TYR A 175 -21.60 -75.62 15.89
CA TYR A 175 -22.83 -74.84 15.81
C TYR A 175 -22.68 -73.46 16.45
N ASP A 176 -22.09 -73.37 17.63
CA ASP A 176 -21.87 -72.10 18.31
C ASP A 176 -20.97 -71.18 17.45
N ALA A 177 -19.89 -71.72 16.87
CA ALA A 177 -19.02 -70.95 15.97
C ALA A 177 -19.74 -70.51 14.68
N SER A 178 -20.61 -71.34 14.12
CA SER A 178 -21.41 -71.03 12.93
C SER A 178 -22.41 -69.88 13.21
N LEU A 179 -23.15 -69.98 14.31
CA LEU A 179 -24.11 -68.96 14.74
C LEU A 179 -23.42 -67.62 15.05
N GLU A 180 -22.32 -67.64 15.79
CA GLU A 180 -21.52 -66.44 16.09
C GLU A 180 -21.00 -65.78 14.81
N TYR A 181 -20.53 -66.58 13.84
CA TYR A 181 -20.01 -66.05 12.59
C TYR A 181 -21.11 -65.43 11.73
N VAL A 182 -22.25 -66.11 11.57
CA VAL A 182 -23.42 -65.58 10.86
C VAL A 182 -23.91 -64.29 11.50
N PHE A 183 -24.03 -64.25 12.83
CA PHE A 183 -24.39 -63.04 13.57
C PHE A 183 -23.40 -61.91 13.28
N LYS A 184 -22.09 -62.19 13.33
CA LYS A 184 -21.07 -61.18 13.11
C LYS A 184 -21.10 -60.61 11.69
N ILE A 185 -21.32 -61.44 10.67
CA ILE A 185 -21.51 -60.97 9.28
C ILE A 185 -22.70 -60.00 9.22
N GLN A 186 -23.86 -60.40 9.77
CA GLN A 186 -25.06 -59.55 9.75
C GLN A 186 -24.81 -58.24 10.49
N GLU A 187 -24.15 -58.28 11.65
CA GLU A 187 -23.80 -57.09 12.42
C GLU A 187 -22.95 -56.11 11.60
N VAL A 188 -21.93 -56.59 10.88
CA VAL A 188 -21.10 -55.74 10.01
C VAL A 188 -21.91 -55.15 8.86
N GLN A 189 -22.84 -55.93 8.26
CA GLN A 189 -23.71 -55.47 7.18
C GLN A 189 -24.69 -54.38 7.62
N GLU A 190 -25.11 -54.37 8.89
CA GLU A 190 -25.93 -53.30 9.46
C GLU A 190 -25.08 -52.10 9.87
N LYS A 191 -23.96 -52.32 10.58
CA LYS A 191 -23.05 -51.25 11.03
C LYS A 191 -22.48 -50.42 9.87
N LYS A 192 -22.17 -51.06 8.74
CA LYS A 192 -21.67 -50.32 7.56
C LYS A 192 -22.65 -49.27 7.04
N LYS A 193 -23.94 -49.34 7.37
CA LYS A 193 -24.93 -48.38 6.86
C LYS A 193 -24.82 -47.02 7.56
N PHE A 194 -24.32 -46.98 8.78
CA PHE A 194 -24.22 -45.76 9.57
C PHE A 194 -22.77 -45.44 9.98
N GLU A 195 -22.00 -46.38 10.55
CA GLU A 195 -20.61 -46.12 11.00
C GLU A 195 -19.67 -45.76 9.84
N PHE A 196 -20.01 -46.13 8.60
CA PHE A 196 -19.27 -45.75 7.40
C PHE A 196 -19.71 -44.41 6.80
N VAL A 197 -21.00 -44.07 6.92
CA VAL A 197 -21.61 -42.90 6.28
C VAL A 197 -21.45 -41.64 7.15
N GLU A 198 -21.53 -41.79 8.47
CA GLU A 198 -21.38 -40.68 9.42
C GLU A 198 -20.04 -39.93 9.29
N PRO A 199 -18.87 -40.60 9.16
CA PRO A 199 -17.58 -39.92 8.94
C PRO A 199 -17.56 -39.07 7.66
N LEU A 200 -18.15 -39.59 6.58
CA LEU A 200 -18.23 -38.89 5.30
C LEU A 200 -19.13 -37.65 5.39
N LEU A 201 -20.29 -37.79 6.02
CA LEU A 201 -21.22 -36.69 6.24
C LEU A 201 -20.57 -35.60 7.10
N ALA A 202 -19.88 -35.97 8.18
CA ALA A 202 -19.22 -35.03 9.07
C ALA A 202 -18.08 -34.27 8.36
N PHE A 203 -17.28 -34.94 7.52
CA PHE A 203 -16.26 -34.28 6.71
C PHE A 203 -16.86 -33.30 5.69
N LEU A 204 -17.95 -33.69 5.00
CA LEU A 204 -18.67 -32.81 4.07
C LEU A 204 -19.26 -31.60 4.77
N GLN A 205 -19.79 -31.76 5.98
CA GLN A 205 -20.27 -30.64 6.79
C GLN A 205 -19.14 -29.65 7.08
N GLY A 206 -17.95 -30.13 7.46
CA GLY A 206 -16.77 -29.28 7.66
C GLY A 206 -16.37 -28.53 6.39
N LEU A 207 -16.43 -29.19 5.23
CA LEU A 207 -16.17 -28.54 3.93
C LEU A 207 -17.19 -27.43 3.64
N PHE A 208 -18.48 -27.67 3.86
CA PHE A 208 -19.51 -26.66 3.64
C PHE A 208 -19.38 -25.47 4.60
N THR A 209 -19.04 -25.71 5.87
CA THR A 209 -18.71 -24.64 6.80
C THR A 209 -17.54 -23.80 6.29
N PHE A 210 -16.44 -24.42 5.85
CA PHE A 210 -15.31 -23.69 5.28
C PHE A 210 -15.71 -22.79 4.09
N TYR A 211 -16.52 -23.32 3.15
CA TYR A 211 -16.98 -22.53 2.01
C TYR A 211 -17.91 -21.38 2.41
N HIS A 212 -18.77 -21.60 3.41
CA HIS A 212 -19.66 -20.57 3.91
C HIS A 212 -18.88 -19.43 4.56
N GLU A 213 -17.94 -19.74 5.46
CA GLU A 213 -17.09 -18.73 6.11
C GLU A 213 -16.26 -17.96 5.07
N GLY A 214 -15.71 -18.64 4.06
CA GLY A 214 -14.99 -17.99 2.97
C GLY A 214 -15.86 -17.02 2.15
N TYR A 215 -17.15 -17.32 1.99
CA TYR A 215 -18.11 -16.43 1.33
C TYR A 215 -18.42 -15.20 2.19
N GLU A 216 -18.67 -15.37 3.48
CA GLU A 216 -18.94 -14.26 4.41
C GLU A 216 -17.75 -13.30 4.48
N LEU A 217 -16.53 -13.83 4.62
CA LEU A 217 -15.30 -13.01 4.61
C LEU A 217 -15.12 -12.22 3.31
N ALA A 218 -15.42 -12.83 2.16
CA ALA A 218 -15.36 -12.14 0.88
C ALA A 218 -16.41 -11.03 0.77
N HIS A 219 -17.61 -11.24 1.32
CA HIS A 219 -18.66 -10.24 1.37
C HIS A 219 -18.27 -9.06 2.29
N GLU A 220 -17.72 -9.33 3.46
CA GLU A 220 -17.25 -8.28 4.39
C GLU A 220 -16.13 -7.43 3.78
N PHE A 221 -15.31 -8.02 2.91
CA PHE A 221 -14.21 -7.32 2.22
C PHE A 221 -14.67 -6.42 1.05
N GLU A 222 -15.90 -6.60 0.54
CA GLU A 222 -16.38 -5.92 -0.66
C GLU A 222 -16.36 -4.38 -0.58
N PRO A 223 -16.77 -3.72 0.53
CA PRO A 223 -16.70 -2.26 0.63
C PRO A 223 -15.27 -1.72 0.51
N TYR A 224 -14.30 -2.39 1.13
CA TYR A 224 -12.89 -2.02 1.04
C TYR A 224 -12.38 -2.14 -0.40
N LYS A 225 -12.71 -3.26 -1.07
CA LYS A 225 -12.34 -3.49 -2.48
C LYS A 225 -12.88 -2.39 -3.40
N GLN A 226 -14.13 -1.96 -3.22
CA GLN A 226 -14.72 -0.88 -4.02
C GLN A 226 -14.01 0.46 -3.78
N GLN A 227 -13.70 0.78 -2.52
CA GLN A 227 -12.93 1.98 -2.19
C GLN A 227 -11.53 1.95 -2.80
N LEU A 228 -10.84 0.80 -2.73
CA LEU A 228 -9.52 0.64 -3.32
C LEU A 228 -9.53 0.81 -4.84
N GLN A 229 -10.56 0.29 -5.53
CA GLN A 229 -10.72 0.49 -6.98
C GLN A 229 -10.87 1.98 -7.34
N PHE A 230 -11.64 2.73 -6.56
CA PHE A 230 -11.76 4.18 -6.75
C PHE A 230 -10.41 4.89 -6.56
N ASN A 231 -9.69 4.58 -5.47
CA ASN A 231 -8.37 5.16 -5.19
C ASN A 231 -7.35 4.86 -6.29
N LEU A 232 -7.33 3.63 -6.81
CA LEU A 232 -6.47 3.24 -7.94
C LEU A 232 -6.80 4.03 -9.22
N GLN A 233 -8.08 4.28 -9.47
CA GLN A 233 -8.49 5.09 -10.63
C GLN A 233 -8.02 6.54 -10.49
N ASN A 234 -8.14 7.14 -9.30
CA ASN A 234 -7.62 8.48 -9.03
C ASN A 234 -6.11 8.55 -9.21
N THR A 235 -5.37 7.57 -8.68
CA THR A 235 -3.91 7.47 -8.85
C THR A 235 -3.51 7.43 -10.33
N ARG A 236 -4.23 6.65 -11.15
CA ARG A 236 -4.01 6.61 -12.62
C ARG A 236 -4.26 7.96 -13.28
N ASN A 237 -5.35 8.64 -12.92
CA ASN A 237 -5.68 9.95 -13.47
C ASN A 237 -4.59 10.99 -13.10
N ASN A 238 -4.13 10.97 -11.85
CA ASN A 238 -3.04 11.80 -11.36
C ASN A 238 -1.74 11.57 -12.13
N PHE A 239 -1.38 10.31 -12.39
CA PHE A 239 -0.22 9.96 -13.20
C PHE A 239 -0.32 10.51 -14.63
N VAL A 240 -1.46 10.32 -15.29
CA VAL A 240 -1.66 10.80 -16.67
C VAL A 240 -1.49 12.31 -16.76
N SER A 241 -2.06 13.07 -15.82
CA SER A 241 -1.90 14.52 -15.76
C SER A 241 -0.44 14.93 -15.49
N THR A 242 0.20 14.33 -14.49
CA THR A 242 1.59 14.63 -14.12
C THR A 242 2.54 14.33 -15.27
N LYS A 243 2.36 13.20 -15.96
CA LYS A 243 3.15 12.81 -17.13
C LYS A 243 3.08 13.86 -18.24
N GLN A 244 1.90 14.40 -18.52
CA GLN A 244 1.75 15.45 -19.54
C GLN A 244 2.54 16.71 -19.19
N GLU A 245 2.53 17.13 -17.91
CA GLU A 245 3.30 18.29 -17.46
C GLU A 245 4.81 18.04 -17.49
N VAL A 246 5.26 16.84 -17.12
CA VAL A 246 6.67 16.41 -17.24
C VAL A 246 7.11 16.40 -18.71
N GLU A 247 6.28 15.89 -19.62
CA GLU A 247 6.56 15.91 -21.06
C GLU A 247 6.63 17.35 -21.61
N LYS A 248 5.74 18.24 -21.16
CA LYS A 248 5.80 19.68 -21.51
C LYS A 248 7.06 20.33 -20.97
N LEU A 249 7.50 20.01 -19.76
CA LEU A 249 8.77 20.50 -19.22
C LEU A 249 9.94 20.01 -20.08
N MET A 250 10.01 18.71 -20.37
CA MET A 250 11.06 18.13 -21.19
C MET A 250 11.15 18.83 -22.56
N LYS A 251 10.02 19.08 -23.21
CA LYS A 251 9.96 19.82 -24.48
C LYS A 251 10.47 21.26 -24.32
N ARG A 252 10.05 21.96 -23.26
CA ARG A 252 10.52 23.33 -22.97
C ARG A 252 12.04 23.39 -22.76
N ILE A 253 12.60 22.49 -21.94
CA ILE A 253 14.04 22.41 -21.68
C ILE A 253 14.81 22.09 -22.98
N ARG A 254 14.31 21.17 -23.81
CA ARG A 254 14.94 20.85 -25.12
C ARG A 254 14.93 22.04 -26.09
N SER A 255 13.93 22.90 -26.02
CA SER A 255 13.81 24.10 -26.86
C SER A 255 14.49 25.35 -26.28
N ALA A 256 14.97 25.29 -25.04
CA ALA A 256 15.65 26.43 -24.43
C ALA A 256 17.04 26.60 -25.05
N ASP A 257 17.44 27.86 -25.29
CA ASP A 257 18.75 28.19 -25.86
C ASP A 257 19.89 27.68 -24.95
N GLN A 258 21.09 27.44 -25.50
CA GLN A 258 22.24 26.89 -24.72
C GLN A 258 22.64 27.75 -23.51
N ASP A 259 22.12 28.97 -23.43
CA ASP A 259 22.33 29.94 -22.36
C ASP A 259 21.25 29.87 -21.24
N TYR A 260 20.37 28.85 -21.23
CA TYR A 260 19.41 28.62 -20.14
C TYR A 260 20.15 28.34 -18.82
N LYS A 261 20.07 29.30 -17.90
CA LYS A 261 20.58 29.18 -16.54
C LYS A 261 19.47 28.61 -15.65
N PRO A 262 19.58 27.36 -15.17
CA PRO A 262 18.61 26.84 -14.22
C PRO A 262 18.65 27.68 -12.94
N PRO A 263 17.50 27.90 -12.27
CA PRO A 263 17.50 28.46 -10.92
C PRO A 263 18.25 27.49 -9.99
N GLY A 264 19.48 27.85 -9.64
CA GLY A 264 20.36 27.08 -8.76
C GLY A 264 20.57 27.79 -7.43
N GLN A 265 21.04 27.04 -6.43
CA GLN A 265 21.43 27.57 -5.12
C GLN A 265 22.56 28.61 -5.23
N TRP A 266 23.44 28.44 -6.22
CA TRP A 266 24.60 29.30 -6.43
C TRP A 266 24.32 30.41 -7.43
N THR A 267 25.02 31.53 -7.26
CA THR A 267 24.92 32.65 -8.21
C THR A 267 25.44 32.25 -9.59
N MET A 268 26.43 31.36 -9.67
CA MET A 268 26.87 30.74 -10.92
C MET A 268 27.48 29.38 -10.61
N GLU A 269 27.24 28.41 -11.49
CA GLU A 269 27.84 27.08 -11.40
C GLU A 269 28.14 26.53 -12.80
N GLY A 270 29.10 25.63 -12.89
CA GLY A 270 29.44 24.96 -14.14
C GLY A 270 30.90 24.54 -14.24
N PHE A 271 31.24 23.88 -15.34
CA PHE A 271 32.61 23.43 -15.59
C PHE A 271 33.50 24.57 -16.09
N LEU A 272 34.68 24.68 -15.48
CA LEU A 272 35.77 25.54 -15.93
C LEU A 272 37.06 24.73 -16.03
N TYR A 273 37.94 25.12 -16.94
CA TYR A 273 39.31 24.59 -16.97
C TYR A 273 40.24 25.55 -16.25
N VAL A 274 41.03 25.04 -15.31
CA VAL A 274 41.95 25.85 -14.52
C VAL A 274 43.38 25.57 -14.98
N GLN A 275 44.16 26.63 -15.21
CA GLN A 275 45.55 26.52 -15.61
C GLN A 275 46.44 26.19 -14.41
N GLU A 276 47.03 25.00 -14.42
CA GLU A 276 48.05 24.57 -13.48
C GLU A 276 49.44 24.74 -14.09
N LYS A 277 50.34 25.42 -13.37
CA LYS A 277 51.73 25.55 -13.77
C LYS A 277 52.51 24.31 -13.31
N ARG A 278 53.15 23.60 -14.23
CA ARG A 278 54.05 22.47 -13.97
C ARG A 278 55.49 22.84 -14.34
N PRO A 279 56.51 22.13 -13.81
CA PRO A 279 57.91 22.42 -14.11
C PRO A 279 58.28 22.42 -15.61
N LEU A 280 57.52 21.71 -16.45
CA LEU A 280 57.76 21.56 -17.90
C LEU A 280 56.60 22.07 -18.77
N GLY A 281 55.75 22.97 -18.26
CA GLY A 281 54.67 23.57 -19.05
C GLY A 281 53.43 23.92 -18.22
N CYS A 282 52.31 24.16 -18.90
CA CYS A 282 51.01 24.37 -18.26
C CYS A 282 50.06 23.22 -18.61
N THR A 283 49.35 22.71 -17.61
CA THR A 283 48.24 21.76 -17.80
C THR A 283 46.92 22.46 -17.49
N TRP A 284 45.86 22.06 -18.17
CA TRP A 284 44.51 22.58 -17.94
C TRP A 284 43.65 21.47 -17.36
N THR A 285 43.21 21.65 -16.12
CA THR A 285 42.44 20.64 -15.40
C THR A 285 41.00 21.07 -15.28
N ARG A 286 40.07 20.19 -15.66
CA ARG A 286 38.63 20.47 -15.61
C ARG A 286 38.11 20.35 -14.19
N HIS A 287 37.52 21.42 -13.68
CA HIS A 287 36.90 21.46 -12.37
C HIS A 287 35.44 21.87 -12.47
N TYR A 288 34.60 21.30 -11.61
CA TYR A 288 33.25 21.81 -11.38
C TYR A 288 33.33 22.96 -10.39
N CYS A 289 32.92 24.16 -10.81
CA CYS A 289 33.08 25.37 -10.04
C CYS A 289 31.72 25.94 -9.65
N THR A 290 31.62 26.46 -8.43
CA THR A 290 30.44 27.19 -7.95
C THR A 290 30.84 28.54 -7.36
N TYR A 291 29.97 29.54 -7.50
CA TYR A 291 30.20 30.87 -6.97
C TYR A 291 28.94 31.43 -6.32
N GLU A 292 29.09 31.96 -5.10
CA GLU A 292 28.04 32.62 -4.35
C GLU A 292 28.39 34.11 -4.15
N LYS A 293 27.57 35.01 -4.72
CA LYS A 293 27.84 36.46 -4.73
C LYS A 293 27.70 37.12 -3.36
N SER A 294 26.78 36.66 -2.52
CA SER A 294 26.55 37.20 -1.17
C SER A 294 27.79 37.05 -0.27
N SER A 295 28.47 35.90 -0.38
CA SER A 295 29.67 35.58 0.42
C SER A 295 30.99 35.80 -0.33
N LYS A 296 30.94 36.03 -1.66
CA LYS A 296 32.08 36.05 -2.59
C LYS A 296 32.90 34.75 -2.56
N THR A 297 32.24 33.64 -2.26
CA THR A 297 32.89 32.33 -2.14
C THR A 297 32.92 31.65 -3.50
N PHE A 298 34.11 31.29 -3.96
CA PHE A 298 34.35 30.49 -5.16
C PHE A 298 34.85 29.10 -4.73
N THR A 299 34.15 28.04 -5.15
CA THR A 299 34.50 26.67 -4.80
C THR A 299 34.85 25.88 -6.05
N MET A 300 35.93 25.09 -5.97
CA MET A 300 36.44 24.28 -7.06
C MET A 300 36.50 22.81 -6.64
N SER A 301 35.77 21.96 -7.35
CA SER A 301 35.72 20.50 -7.11
C SER A 301 36.38 19.76 -8.26
N ASN A 302 37.31 18.85 -7.94
CA ASN A 302 38.00 18.05 -8.95
C ASN A 302 37.06 16.96 -9.51
N THR A 303 37.11 16.71 -10.82
CA THR A 303 36.27 15.69 -11.50
C THR A 303 37.03 14.47 -12.02
N GLU A 304 38.36 14.39 -11.83
CA GLU A 304 39.11 13.19 -12.21
C GLU A 304 38.99 12.08 -11.16
N ASN A 305 37.99 11.21 -11.36
CA ASN A 305 37.95 9.89 -10.75
C ASN A 305 39.12 9.04 -11.28
N LYS A 306 40.20 8.91 -10.50
CA LYS A 306 41.00 7.69 -10.60
C LYS A 306 40.19 6.56 -9.97
N SER A 307 39.77 5.62 -10.80
CA SER A 307 39.31 4.30 -10.38
C SER A 307 40.40 3.66 -9.53
N ASN A 308 40.30 3.81 -8.21
CA ASN A 308 40.76 2.92 -7.15
C ASN A 308 40.69 3.68 -5.81
N GLY A 309 39.59 3.49 -5.08
CA GLY A 309 39.52 3.68 -3.63
C GLY A 309 39.55 5.14 -3.11
N LEU A 310 38.39 5.60 -2.64
CA LEU A 310 38.21 6.47 -1.45
C LEU A 310 39.25 7.59 -1.22
N VAL A 311 39.43 8.49 -2.20
CA VAL A 311 39.88 9.85 -1.91
C VAL A 311 38.90 10.82 -2.54
N VAL A 312 37.87 11.19 -1.79
CA VAL A 312 37.08 12.40 -2.09
C VAL A 312 37.99 13.57 -1.79
N ASN A 313 38.63 14.14 -2.82
CA ASN A 313 39.38 15.38 -2.65
C ASN A 313 38.41 16.45 -2.13
N GLN A 314 38.72 17.06 -0.98
CA GLN A 314 37.89 18.13 -0.45
C GLN A 314 37.82 19.28 -1.46
N PRO A 315 36.63 19.87 -1.67
CA PRO A 315 36.49 21.00 -2.57
C PRO A 315 37.34 22.17 -2.07
N GLU A 316 38.11 22.77 -2.97
CA GLU A 316 38.93 23.93 -2.64
C GLU A 316 38.04 25.17 -2.59
N VAL A 317 37.98 25.83 -1.44
CA VAL A 317 37.14 27.01 -1.20
C VAL A 317 38.02 28.26 -1.16
N PHE A 318 37.63 29.27 -1.93
CA PHE A 318 38.36 30.51 -2.10
C PHE A 318 37.47 31.74 -1.88
N LYS A 319 38.01 32.83 -1.35
CA LYS A 319 37.36 34.14 -1.36
C LYS A 319 37.83 34.97 -2.54
N LEU A 320 36.89 35.31 -3.43
CA LEU A 320 37.17 36.10 -4.62
C LEU A 320 37.51 37.55 -4.26
N LYS A 321 38.68 38.02 -4.70
CA LYS A 321 39.10 39.43 -4.62
C LYS A 321 38.77 40.20 -5.89
N SER A 322 39.14 39.65 -7.05
CA SER A 322 38.92 40.28 -8.34
C SER A 322 38.72 39.25 -9.44
N CYS A 323 37.99 39.63 -10.49
CA CYS A 323 37.77 38.83 -11.68
C CYS A 323 37.95 39.73 -12.91
N ILE A 324 38.79 39.33 -13.87
CA ILE A 324 39.19 40.16 -15.00
C ILE A 324 39.22 39.31 -16.26
N ARG A 325 38.61 39.78 -17.35
CA ARG A 325 38.74 39.13 -18.64
C ARG A 325 40.19 39.20 -19.14
N ARG A 326 40.76 38.06 -19.54
CA ARG A 326 42.09 38.01 -20.14
C ARG A 326 42.03 38.45 -21.62
N LYS A 327 43.04 39.20 -22.09
CA LYS A 327 43.13 39.63 -23.50
C LYS A 327 43.39 38.41 -24.39
N THR A 328 42.71 38.34 -25.54
CA THR A 328 42.80 37.20 -26.48
C THR A 328 44.25 36.92 -26.89
N ASP A 329 45.07 37.96 -27.09
CA ASP A 329 46.44 37.82 -27.60
C ASP A 329 47.46 37.44 -26.50
N SER A 330 47.01 37.37 -25.23
CA SER A 330 47.89 37.08 -24.08
C SER A 330 47.96 35.59 -23.71
N ILE A 331 47.14 34.75 -24.35
CA ILE A 331 47.14 33.29 -24.14
C ILE A 331 46.58 32.58 -25.37
N ASP A 332 47.22 31.49 -25.79
CA ASP A 332 46.74 30.65 -26.92
C ASP A 332 45.61 29.69 -26.48
N LYS A 333 44.56 30.27 -25.88
CA LYS A 333 43.31 29.59 -25.46
C LYS A 333 42.14 30.57 -25.53
N ARG A 334 40.98 30.07 -25.97
CA ARG A 334 39.75 30.87 -26.08
C ARG A 334 39.03 30.97 -24.74
N PHE A 335 38.28 32.05 -24.57
CA PHE A 335 37.35 32.27 -23.45
C PHE A 335 37.98 32.30 -22.04
N CYS A 336 39.23 32.77 -21.95
CA CYS A 336 39.96 32.82 -20.69
C CYS A 336 39.66 34.08 -19.87
N PHE A 337 39.67 33.95 -18.55
CA PHE A 337 39.58 35.03 -17.59
C PHE A 337 40.42 34.71 -16.35
N ASP A 338 40.82 35.73 -15.62
CA ASP A 338 41.67 35.62 -14.45
C ASP A 338 40.88 35.96 -13.20
N ILE A 339 41.06 35.15 -12.16
CA ILE A 339 40.57 35.49 -10.82
C ILE A 339 41.76 35.66 -9.87
N GLU A 340 41.59 36.56 -8.92
CA GLU A 340 42.47 36.69 -7.77
C GLU A 340 41.69 36.27 -6.53
N VAL A 341 42.30 35.41 -5.72
CA VAL A 341 41.68 34.84 -4.51
C VAL A 341 42.47 35.22 -3.27
N ALA A 342 41.85 35.12 -2.09
CA ALA A 342 42.50 35.49 -0.84
C ALA A 342 43.57 34.48 -0.41
N GLU A 343 43.37 33.21 -0.72
CA GLU A 343 44.10 32.08 -0.17
C GLU A 343 45.35 31.72 -1.01
N ARG A 344 45.44 32.20 -2.25
CA ARG A 344 46.58 31.95 -3.15
C ARG A 344 47.25 33.26 -3.56
N HIS A 345 48.57 33.24 -3.60
CA HIS A 345 49.38 34.35 -4.10
C HIS A 345 49.48 34.25 -5.63
N GLY A 346 48.90 35.22 -6.33
CA GLY A 346 48.90 35.30 -7.79
C GLY A 346 47.54 35.04 -8.43
N VAL A 347 47.45 35.27 -9.74
CA VAL A 347 46.22 35.10 -10.51
C VAL A 347 46.03 33.64 -10.91
N MET A 348 44.79 33.16 -10.81
CA MET A 348 44.35 31.88 -11.35
C MET A 348 43.70 32.11 -12.71
N THR A 349 44.29 31.54 -13.77
CA THR A 349 43.71 31.59 -15.11
C THR A 349 42.66 30.49 -15.27
N LEU A 350 41.45 30.88 -15.64
CA LEU A 350 40.30 30.01 -15.88
C LEU A 350 39.87 30.10 -17.34
N GLN A 351 39.37 29.00 -17.90
CA GLN A 351 38.82 28.92 -19.24
C GLN A 351 37.36 28.43 -19.18
N ALA A 352 36.46 29.24 -19.73
CA ALA A 352 35.05 28.90 -19.90
C ALA A 352 34.80 28.07 -21.17
N LEU A 353 33.63 27.43 -21.25
CA LEU A 353 33.27 26.54 -22.36
C LEU A 353 32.88 27.30 -23.64
N SER A 354 32.34 28.51 -23.50
CA SER A 354 31.90 29.37 -24.61
C SER A 354 32.05 30.85 -24.24
N GLU A 355 31.90 31.73 -25.23
CA GLU A 355 31.93 33.18 -25.00
C GLU A 355 30.75 33.65 -24.14
N SER A 356 29.54 33.13 -24.39
CA SER A 356 28.37 33.39 -23.54
C SER A 356 28.61 32.91 -22.10
N ASN A 357 29.15 31.70 -21.92
CA ASN A 357 29.46 31.16 -20.61
C ASN A 357 30.50 32.00 -19.85
N ARG A 358 31.56 32.47 -20.55
CA ARG A 358 32.55 33.39 -19.98
C ARG A 358 31.92 34.70 -19.51
N ARG A 359 30.99 35.27 -20.31
CA ARG A 359 30.29 36.51 -19.98
C ARG A 359 29.46 36.34 -18.70
N LEU A 360 28.73 35.24 -18.58
CA LEU A 360 27.95 34.90 -17.37
C LEU A 360 28.84 34.75 -16.13
N TRP A 361 30.00 34.10 -16.26
CA TRP A 361 30.96 33.98 -15.16
C TRP A 361 31.52 35.33 -14.72
N LEU A 362 31.86 36.22 -15.66
CA LEU A 362 32.30 37.58 -15.33
C LEU A 362 31.18 38.39 -14.69
N GLU A 363 29.97 38.38 -15.25
CA GLU A 363 28.83 39.11 -14.69
C GLU A 363 28.51 38.65 -13.25
N ALA A 364 28.53 37.34 -13.00
CA ALA A 364 28.32 36.79 -11.67
C ALA A 364 29.38 37.29 -10.67
N MET A 365 30.64 37.35 -11.10
CA MET A 365 31.81 37.71 -10.29
C MET A 365 32.13 39.22 -10.28
N ASP A 366 31.23 40.08 -10.77
CA ASP A 366 31.46 41.53 -10.96
C ASP A 366 32.76 41.84 -11.72
N GLY A 367 33.05 40.98 -12.70
CA GLY A 367 34.28 40.97 -13.46
C GLY A 367 34.42 42.19 -14.36
N ARG A 368 35.63 42.74 -14.42
CA ARG A 368 35.92 43.94 -15.20
C ARG A 368 36.24 43.57 -16.65
N GLU A 369 35.57 44.22 -17.60
CA GLU A 369 35.99 44.23 -18.99
C GLU A 369 37.18 45.19 -19.19
N PRO A 370 38.08 44.92 -20.15
CA PRO A 370 38.93 45.96 -20.72
C PRO A 370 38.05 46.94 -21.51
N VAL A 371 37.46 47.90 -20.80
CA VAL A 371 36.67 49.07 -21.21
C VAL A 371 36.01 49.00 -22.61
N ARG A 372 34.69 48.78 -22.64
CA ARG A 372 33.75 49.66 -23.37
C ARG A 372 32.32 49.55 -22.81
N ASN A 373 31.72 50.72 -22.56
CA ASN A 373 30.41 50.94 -21.97
C ASN A 373 29.24 50.39 -22.82
N SER A 374 28.20 49.84 -22.17
CA SER A 374 26.81 50.01 -22.61
C SER A 374 25.84 49.78 -21.45
N ALA A 375 24.99 50.78 -21.18
CA ALA A 375 23.88 50.71 -20.24
C ALA A 375 22.58 50.39 -21.00
N CYS A 376 21.68 49.59 -20.41
CA CYS A 376 20.22 49.73 -20.51
C CYS A 376 19.52 48.55 -19.82
N SER A 377 18.75 48.78 -18.75
CA SER A 377 17.48 48.07 -18.49
C SER A 377 16.79 48.60 -17.23
N SER A 378 15.82 49.50 -17.39
CA SER A 378 14.78 49.72 -16.39
C SER A 378 13.52 50.21 -17.08
N LEU A 379 12.60 49.31 -17.43
CA LEU A 379 11.22 49.63 -17.84
C LEU A 379 10.37 48.34 -17.94
N LYS A 380 10.07 47.68 -16.80
CA LYS A 380 9.01 46.64 -16.70
C LYS A 380 8.52 46.48 -15.24
N TYR A 381 7.88 47.50 -14.65
CA TYR A 381 7.22 47.32 -13.35
C TYR A 381 5.96 48.19 -13.23
N SER A 382 4.80 47.62 -13.54
CA SER A 382 3.50 48.15 -13.06
C SER A 382 2.40 47.10 -12.91
N PHE A 383 2.52 45.91 -13.52
CA PHE A 383 1.54 44.82 -13.39
C PHE A 383 1.93 43.69 -12.43
N ALA A 384 3.07 43.78 -11.74
CA ALA A 384 3.66 42.65 -11.03
C ALA A 384 3.33 42.59 -9.52
N TYR A 385 2.54 43.50 -8.95
CA TYR A 385 2.32 43.58 -7.50
C TYR A 385 0.84 43.56 -7.13
N LEU A 386 0.52 42.99 -5.96
CA LEU A 386 -0.80 43.06 -5.33
C LEU A 386 -1.13 44.51 -4.95
N ASN A 387 -1.93 45.17 -5.80
CA ASN A 387 -2.39 46.55 -5.61
C ASN A 387 -3.93 46.64 -5.69
N GLU A 388 -4.49 47.81 -5.38
CA GLU A 388 -5.95 48.00 -5.31
C GLU A 388 -6.65 47.69 -6.64
N ALA A 389 -6.01 48.00 -7.78
CA ALA A 389 -6.53 47.67 -9.11
C ALA A 389 -6.65 46.15 -9.30
N GLY A 390 -5.67 45.40 -8.81
CA GLY A 390 -5.67 43.94 -8.80
C GLY A 390 -6.78 43.33 -7.92
N PHE A 391 -7.03 43.90 -6.75
CA PHE A 391 -8.15 43.49 -5.89
C PHE A 391 -9.50 43.76 -6.56
N ASN A 392 -9.67 44.93 -7.18
CA ASN A 392 -10.90 45.27 -7.89
C ASN A 392 -11.14 44.38 -9.11
N PHE A 393 -10.08 44.03 -9.84
CA PHE A 393 -10.15 43.07 -10.94
C PHE A 393 -10.65 41.69 -10.46
N VAL A 394 -10.05 41.14 -9.39
CA VAL A 394 -10.44 39.83 -8.84
C VAL A 394 -11.89 39.84 -8.34
N ARG A 395 -12.32 40.88 -7.61
CA ARG A 395 -13.70 41.03 -7.13
C ARG A 395 -14.70 41.05 -8.30
N LYS A 396 -14.45 41.88 -9.32
CA LYS A 396 -15.31 41.93 -10.51
C LYS A 396 -15.38 40.58 -11.25
N CYS A 397 -14.27 39.87 -11.38
CA CYS A 397 -14.27 38.53 -11.99
C CYS A 397 -15.13 37.54 -11.20
N ILE A 398 -15.02 37.54 -9.87
CA ILE A 398 -15.82 36.68 -8.98
C ILE A 398 -17.30 37.05 -9.10
N ASP A 399 -17.65 38.33 -8.99
CA ASP A 399 -19.04 38.79 -9.05
C ASP A 399 -19.71 38.44 -10.38
N LEU A 400 -19.00 38.61 -11.51
CA LEU A 400 -19.52 38.25 -12.83
C LEU A 400 -19.74 36.75 -13.00
N VAL A 401 -18.85 35.91 -12.46
CA VAL A 401 -18.99 34.45 -12.50
C VAL A 401 -20.13 33.98 -11.60
N GLU A 402 -20.29 34.58 -10.42
CA GLU A 402 -21.35 34.23 -9.47
C GLU A 402 -22.74 34.71 -9.92
N MET A 403 -22.85 35.89 -10.55
CA MET A 403 -24.12 36.39 -11.10
C MET A 403 -24.68 35.51 -12.22
N ARG A 404 -23.82 34.83 -12.99
CA ARG A 404 -24.20 33.99 -14.13
C ARG A 404 -24.41 32.51 -13.78
N GLY A 405 -24.15 32.10 -12.54
CA GLY A 405 -24.34 30.74 -12.00
C GLY A 405 -25.60 30.55 -11.14
N GLU A 406 -26.52 31.52 -11.20
CA GLU A 406 -27.83 31.66 -10.51
C GLU A 406 -27.85 31.87 -8.98
N VAL A 407 -28.07 33.12 -8.55
CA VAL A 407 -29.10 33.53 -7.55
C VAL A 407 -29.61 34.94 -7.90
N LEU A 408 -30.93 35.05 -8.08
CA LEU A 408 -31.67 36.29 -8.34
C LEU A 408 -32.17 36.88 -7.00
N GLN A 409 -31.55 37.94 -6.46
CA GLN A 409 -32.21 38.83 -5.48
C GLN A 409 -31.54 40.22 -5.39
N PHE A 410 -32.22 41.20 -5.98
CA PHE A 410 -32.23 42.67 -5.81
C PHE A 410 -31.18 43.44 -4.94
N LEU A 411 -30.61 44.48 -5.58
CA LEU A 411 -30.19 45.83 -5.12
C LEU A 411 -29.03 45.99 -4.10
N THR A 412 -27.99 46.75 -4.48
CA THR A 412 -27.90 48.21 -4.25
C THR A 412 -26.63 48.83 -4.85
N SER A 413 -26.70 50.15 -5.04
CA SER A 413 -25.90 51.02 -5.89
C SER A 413 -24.71 51.69 -5.19
N LYS A 414 -23.59 51.90 -5.91
CA LYS A 414 -22.96 53.20 -6.27
C LYS A 414 -21.48 53.03 -6.70
N ALA A 415 -21.12 53.83 -7.71
CA ALA A 415 -19.94 53.84 -8.62
C ALA A 415 -18.60 54.33 -8.00
N PRO A 416 -17.52 54.67 -8.78
CA PRO A 416 -16.87 54.05 -9.95
C PRO A 416 -15.32 53.86 -9.77
N VAL A 417 -14.65 53.26 -10.77
CA VAL A 417 -13.36 53.65 -11.40
C VAL A 417 -12.50 52.44 -11.86
N ASP A 418 -12.30 52.41 -13.18
CA ASP A 418 -11.26 51.80 -14.06
C ASP A 418 -10.90 50.31 -13.97
N MET A 419 -11.79 49.50 -14.54
CA MET A 419 -11.51 48.61 -15.68
C MET A 419 -12.90 48.08 -16.08
N ASP A 420 -13.47 48.61 -17.15
CA ASP A 420 -14.84 48.26 -17.57
C ASP A 420 -14.80 46.88 -18.22
N LEU A 421 -15.22 45.85 -17.47
CA LEU A 421 -15.42 44.50 -17.99
C LEU A 421 -16.89 44.43 -18.41
N ASP A 422 -17.14 44.50 -19.72
CA ASP A 422 -18.49 44.47 -20.28
C ASP A 422 -19.17 43.12 -19.95
N PRO A 423 -20.29 43.13 -19.19
CA PRO A 423 -21.03 41.93 -18.82
C PRO A 423 -21.69 41.18 -19.98
N ASP A 424 -21.68 41.69 -21.21
CA ASP A 424 -22.27 41.01 -22.37
C ASP A 424 -21.22 40.55 -23.40
N MET A 425 -19.96 40.99 -23.29
CA MET A 425 -18.93 40.64 -24.27
C MET A 425 -18.16 39.35 -23.93
N TRP A 426 -17.92 39.01 -22.65
CA TRP A 426 -16.94 37.99 -22.28
C TRP A 426 -17.62 36.77 -21.65
N ASP A 427 -17.32 35.57 -22.13
CA ASP A 427 -17.86 34.31 -21.57
C ASP A 427 -17.16 33.92 -20.25
N ASN A 428 -17.78 33.04 -19.45
CA ASN A 428 -17.24 32.62 -18.16
C ASN A 428 -15.85 31.98 -18.28
N LYS A 429 -15.52 31.38 -19.43
CA LYS A 429 -14.20 30.80 -19.71
C LYS A 429 -13.13 31.89 -19.86
N THR A 430 -13.45 32.98 -20.55
CA THR A 430 -12.54 34.12 -20.71
C THR A 430 -12.28 34.82 -19.37
N ILE A 431 -13.33 35.02 -18.56
CA ILE A 431 -13.21 35.67 -17.24
C ILE A 431 -12.38 34.81 -16.27
N THR A 432 -12.68 33.52 -16.16
CA THR A 432 -11.93 32.59 -15.29
C THR A 432 -10.49 32.38 -15.75
N SER A 433 -10.24 32.39 -17.07
CA SER A 433 -8.88 32.37 -17.63
C SER A 433 -8.11 33.65 -17.29
N GLY A 434 -8.76 34.82 -17.36
CA GLY A 434 -8.20 36.11 -16.96
C GLY A 434 -7.83 36.16 -15.48
N LEU A 435 -8.72 35.68 -14.59
CA LEU A 435 -8.47 35.55 -13.16
C LEU A 435 -7.25 34.66 -12.86
N LYS A 436 -7.21 33.47 -13.48
CA LYS A 436 -6.08 32.54 -13.35
C LYS A 436 -4.77 33.16 -13.85
N ASN A 437 -4.82 33.86 -14.98
CA ASN A 437 -3.63 34.49 -15.58
C ASN A 437 -3.11 35.64 -14.71
N TYR A 438 -3.99 36.46 -14.15
CA TYR A 438 -3.62 37.53 -13.22
C TYR A 438 -2.86 36.97 -12.01
N LEU A 439 -3.42 35.97 -11.33
CA LEU A 439 -2.78 35.34 -10.16
C LEU A 439 -1.44 34.69 -10.52
N ARG A 440 -1.33 34.13 -11.74
CA ARG A 440 -0.09 33.52 -12.26
C ARG A 440 1.01 34.55 -12.55
N CYS A 441 0.64 35.77 -12.97
CA CYS A 441 1.57 36.82 -13.40
C CYS A 441 2.05 37.75 -12.27
N LEU A 442 1.62 37.52 -11.02
CA LEU A 442 2.18 38.22 -9.87
C LEU A 442 3.70 37.98 -9.77
N SER A 443 4.47 39.01 -9.38
CA SER A 443 5.94 38.91 -9.17
C SER A 443 6.32 37.83 -8.16
N GLU A 444 5.44 37.62 -7.18
CA GLU A 444 5.53 36.54 -6.21
C GLU A 444 4.21 35.74 -6.23
N PRO A 445 4.22 34.40 -6.10
CA PRO A 445 3.00 33.62 -5.92
C PRO A 445 2.19 34.15 -4.74
N LEU A 446 0.86 34.01 -4.82
CA LEU A 446 -0.03 34.53 -3.78
C LEU A 446 0.34 33.97 -2.40
N MET A 447 0.74 32.69 -2.34
CA MET A 447 1.16 32.01 -1.10
C MET A 447 2.66 32.18 -0.76
N THR A 448 3.36 33.10 -1.43
CA THR A 448 4.77 33.50 -1.22
C THR A 448 5.81 32.43 -1.53
N PHE A 449 6.99 32.83 -2.01
CA PHE A 449 8.11 31.88 -2.18
C PHE A 449 8.69 31.46 -0.82
N LYS A 450 8.67 32.38 0.16
CA LYS A 450 9.23 32.18 1.50
C LYS A 450 8.54 31.04 2.26
N LEU A 451 7.21 30.97 2.22
CA LEU A 451 6.43 29.95 2.93
C LEU A 451 6.21 28.66 2.11
N HIS A 452 6.69 28.62 0.86
CA HIS A 452 6.43 27.50 -0.04
C HIS A 452 6.85 26.16 0.56
N LYS A 453 8.10 26.04 1.02
CA LYS A 453 8.63 24.80 1.64
C LYS A 453 7.84 24.42 2.90
N ASP A 454 7.43 25.40 3.70
CA ASP A 454 6.68 25.16 4.93
C ASP A 454 5.28 24.60 4.64
N PHE A 455 4.59 25.11 3.62
CA PHE A 455 3.28 24.59 3.20
C PHE A 455 3.38 23.15 2.66
N ILE A 456 4.40 22.84 1.85
CA ILE A 456 4.63 21.46 1.37
C ILE A 456 4.93 20.53 2.54
N MET A 457 5.79 20.95 3.46
CA MET A 457 6.12 20.18 4.66
C MET A 457 4.89 19.95 5.55
N ALA A 458 4.03 20.95 5.71
CA ALA A 458 2.80 20.85 6.51
C ALA A 458 1.85 19.77 5.98
N VAL A 459 1.72 19.63 4.66
CA VAL A 459 0.86 18.62 4.04
C VAL A 459 1.55 17.28 3.79
N SER A 460 2.87 17.19 3.93
CA SER A 460 3.62 15.91 3.86
C SER A 460 3.51 15.05 5.13
N LYS A 461 2.81 15.53 6.18
CA LYS A 461 2.63 14.80 7.44
C LYS A 461 1.37 13.93 7.41
N LEU A 462 1.46 12.73 8.00
CA LEU A 462 0.43 11.67 7.98
C LEU A 462 -0.91 12.04 8.67
N LEU A 463 -0.89 12.92 9.69
CA LEU A 463 -2.09 13.22 10.49
C LEU A 463 -2.92 14.38 9.91
N THR A 464 -4.13 14.09 9.41
CA THR A 464 -5.04 15.09 8.79
C THR A 464 -5.33 16.31 9.68
N ASN A 465 -5.58 16.10 10.99
CA ASN A 465 -5.82 17.20 11.93
C ASN A 465 -4.60 18.12 12.11
N TYR A 466 -3.39 17.55 12.02
CA TYR A 466 -2.15 18.33 12.06
C TYR A 466 -1.98 19.14 10.78
N ARG A 467 -2.23 18.53 9.60
CA ARG A 467 -2.15 19.21 8.29
C ARG A 467 -3.02 20.47 8.27
N VAL A 468 -4.29 20.36 8.69
CA VAL A 468 -5.23 21.48 8.75
C VAL A 468 -4.73 22.60 9.67
N ARG A 469 -4.26 22.26 10.89
CA ARG A 469 -3.73 23.24 11.85
C ARG A 469 -2.45 23.91 11.36
N ALA A 470 -1.56 23.16 10.73
CA ALA A 470 -0.30 23.66 10.20
C ALA A 470 -0.52 24.59 9.00
N VAL A 471 -1.37 24.20 8.05
CA VAL A 471 -1.78 25.06 6.93
C VAL A 471 -2.45 26.34 7.44
N HIS A 472 -3.32 26.24 8.44
CA HIS A 472 -3.95 27.41 9.08
C HIS A 472 -2.94 28.37 9.68
N ALA A 473 -1.99 27.87 10.48
CA ALA A 473 -0.94 28.69 11.08
C ALA A 473 -0.07 29.38 10.02
N LEU A 474 0.17 28.73 8.88
CA LEU A 474 0.94 29.30 7.78
C LEU A 474 0.19 30.40 7.03
N VAL A 475 -1.13 30.27 6.83
CA VAL A 475 -1.96 31.34 6.25
C VAL A 475 -1.91 32.60 7.11
N HIS A 476 -1.88 32.48 8.44
CA HIS A 476 -1.74 33.64 9.34
C HIS A 476 -0.33 34.26 9.37
N LYS A 477 0.68 33.54 8.86
CA LYS A 477 2.04 34.09 8.68
C LYS A 477 2.21 34.81 7.35
N MET A 478 1.23 34.75 6.45
CA MET A 478 1.28 35.44 5.17
C MET A 478 1.12 36.96 5.34
N PRO A 479 1.66 37.78 4.41
CA PRO A 479 1.39 39.21 4.38
C PRO A 479 -0.12 39.51 4.27
N GLU A 480 -0.58 40.56 4.94
CA GLU A 480 -2.03 40.86 5.07
C GLU A 480 -2.76 40.93 3.72
N ARG A 481 -2.18 41.63 2.73
CA ARG A 481 -2.77 41.70 1.38
C ARG A 481 -2.83 40.36 0.65
N ASN A 482 -1.84 39.49 0.86
CA ASN A 482 -1.84 38.16 0.26
C ASN A 482 -2.92 37.29 0.90
N LYS A 483 -3.07 37.38 2.23
CA LYS A 483 -4.09 36.68 3.00
C LYS A 483 -5.50 37.13 2.61
N GLU A 484 -5.75 38.44 2.53
CA GLU A 484 -7.06 39.00 2.11
C GLU A 484 -7.45 38.52 0.69
N MET A 485 -6.51 38.57 -0.27
CA MET A 485 -6.79 38.07 -1.62
C MET A 485 -6.98 36.55 -1.67
N LEU A 486 -6.24 35.79 -0.85
CA LEU A 486 -6.42 34.35 -0.71
C LEU A 486 -7.80 34.01 -0.12
N GLU A 487 -8.24 34.71 0.92
CA GLU A 487 -9.56 34.51 1.53
C GLU A 487 -10.70 34.80 0.55
N LEU A 488 -10.60 35.90 -0.22
CA LEU A 488 -11.57 36.21 -1.28
C LEU A 488 -11.67 35.09 -2.32
N LEU A 489 -10.52 34.56 -2.76
CA LEU A 489 -10.46 33.49 -3.74
C LEU A 489 -11.00 32.16 -3.18
N ILE A 490 -10.53 31.71 -2.02
CA ILE A 490 -10.96 30.43 -1.44
C ILE A 490 -12.47 30.46 -1.13
N LYS A 491 -13.02 31.59 -0.67
CA LYS A 491 -14.47 31.76 -0.46
C LYS A 491 -15.27 31.52 -1.75
N HIS A 492 -14.79 32.03 -2.88
CA HIS A 492 -15.38 31.78 -4.19
C HIS A 492 -15.26 30.30 -4.59
N LEU A 493 -14.09 29.69 -4.41
CA LEU A 493 -13.87 28.28 -4.76
C LEU A 493 -14.74 27.31 -3.95
N VAL A 494 -15.03 27.62 -2.68
CA VAL A 494 -16.00 26.88 -1.86
C VAL A 494 -17.39 26.89 -2.51
N ARG A 495 -17.87 28.07 -2.95
CA ARG A 495 -19.16 28.21 -3.63
C ARG A 495 -19.19 27.43 -4.95
N VAL A 496 -18.13 27.50 -5.74
CA VAL A 496 -17.98 26.72 -6.98
C VAL A 496 -18.05 25.22 -6.69
N SER A 497 -17.33 24.74 -5.67
CA SER A 497 -17.32 23.31 -5.30
C SER A 497 -18.66 22.80 -4.76
N ALA A 498 -19.45 23.67 -4.13
CA ALA A 498 -20.78 23.31 -3.62
C ALA A 498 -21.79 23.01 -4.76
N GLN A 499 -21.54 23.53 -5.97
CA GLN A 499 -22.34 23.27 -7.17
C GLN A 499 -21.72 22.18 -8.07
N ASN A 500 -20.86 21.30 -7.55
CA ASN A 500 -20.14 20.30 -8.36
C ASN A 500 -21.04 19.36 -9.19
N GLN A 501 -22.30 19.16 -8.78
CA GLN A 501 -23.27 18.35 -9.51
C GLN A 501 -23.65 18.94 -10.88
N SER A 502 -23.59 20.27 -11.06
CA SER A 502 -23.90 20.96 -12.31
C SER A 502 -22.65 21.41 -13.07
N ASN A 503 -21.60 21.83 -12.36
CA ASN A 503 -20.39 22.40 -12.98
C ASN A 503 -19.20 21.42 -13.06
N LEU A 504 -19.32 20.20 -12.50
CA LEU A 504 -18.31 19.13 -12.49
C LEU A 504 -16.98 19.50 -11.78
N MET A 505 -16.94 20.60 -11.04
CA MET A 505 -15.76 21.07 -10.31
C MET A 505 -15.78 20.59 -8.86
N THR A 506 -15.17 19.42 -8.61
CA THR A 506 -14.91 18.94 -7.25
C THR A 506 -13.79 19.75 -6.57
N VAL A 507 -13.68 19.66 -5.24
CA VAL A 507 -12.58 20.27 -4.48
C VAL A 507 -11.21 19.87 -5.06
N SER A 508 -11.04 18.59 -5.42
CA SER A 508 -9.80 18.11 -6.02
C SER A 508 -9.54 18.68 -7.42
N ASN A 509 -10.56 18.79 -8.28
CA ASN A 509 -10.42 19.46 -9.58
C ASN A 509 -9.99 20.92 -9.43
N LEU A 510 -10.48 21.63 -8.42
CA LEU A 510 -10.08 22.99 -8.10
C LEU A 510 -8.66 23.04 -7.51
N GLY A 511 -8.29 22.08 -6.66
CA GLY A 511 -6.94 21.90 -6.13
C GLY A 511 -5.91 21.77 -7.25
N VAL A 512 -6.18 20.94 -8.26
CA VAL A 512 -5.32 20.76 -9.44
C VAL A 512 -5.12 22.04 -10.25
N ILE A 513 -6.14 22.89 -10.36
CA ILE A 513 -6.06 24.13 -11.14
C ILE A 513 -5.36 25.23 -10.35
N PHE A 514 -5.73 25.40 -9.07
CA PHE A 514 -5.28 26.52 -8.25
C PHE A 514 -4.02 26.24 -7.45
N GLY A 515 -3.68 24.99 -7.14
CA GLY A 515 -2.43 24.58 -6.49
C GLY A 515 -1.19 25.18 -7.15
N PRO A 516 -0.88 24.84 -8.41
CA PRO A 516 0.25 25.41 -9.14
C PRO A 516 0.09 26.90 -9.48
N THR A 517 -1.14 27.42 -9.50
CA THR A 517 -1.42 28.84 -9.77
C THR A 517 -1.02 29.72 -8.57
N LEU A 518 -1.33 29.27 -7.36
CA LEU A 518 -1.15 30.01 -6.10
C LEU A 518 0.20 29.76 -5.44
N MET A 519 0.81 28.59 -5.67
CA MET A 519 2.03 28.14 -5.01
C MET A 519 3.14 27.79 -6.01
N ARG A 520 3.48 28.72 -6.91
CA ARG A 520 4.56 28.51 -7.88
C ARG A 520 5.90 28.25 -7.15
N SER A 521 6.60 27.18 -7.51
CA SER A 521 7.97 26.95 -7.03
C SER A 521 8.93 27.98 -7.64
N GLN A 522 9.91 28.42 -6.85
CA GLN A 522 11.00 29.29 -7.33
C GLN A 522 12.01 28.51 -8.21
N GLU A 523 12.08 27.19 -8.04
CA GLU A 523 12.97 26.28 -8.77
C GLU A 523 12.19 25.48 -9.83
N GLU A 524 12.71 25.40 -11.06
CA GLU A 524 12.11 24.66 -12.20
C GLU A 524 12.68 23.23 -12.33
N THR A 525 12.86 22.53 -11.20
CA THR A 525 13.43 21.17 -11.16
C THR A 525 12.35 20.07 -11.20
N VAL A 526 12.74 18.83 -11.53
CA VAL A 526 11.83 17.67 -11.47
C VAL A 526 11.33 17.42 -10.04
N ALA A 527 12.19 17.63 -9.03
CA ALA A 527 11.82 17.55 -7.63
C ALA A 527 10.76 18.60 -7.24
N ALA A 528 10.88 19.83 -7.74
CA ALA A 528 9.87 20.87 -7.55
C ALA A 528 8.52 20.55 -8.23
N MET A 529 8.53 19.78 -9.33
CA MET A 529 7.30 19.31 -9.99
C MET A 529 6.63 18.16 -9.25
N MET A 530 7.38 17.29 -8.58
CA MET A 530 6.83 16.27 -7.68
C MET A 530 6.04 16.91 -6.52
N ASN A 531 6.44 18.12 -6.11
CA ASN A 531 5.74 18.90 -5.09
C ASN A 531 4.42 19.54 -5.55
N ILE A 532 4.08 19.53 -6.85
CA ILE A 532 2.81 20.06 -7.36
C ILE A 532 1.62 19.30 -6.76
N LYS A 533 1.76 18.00 -6.53
CA LYS A 533 0.72 17.19 -5.89
C LYS A 533 0.41 17.67 -4.47
N PHE A 534 1.44 18.04 -3.70
CA PHE A 534 1.27 18.62 -2.38
C PHE A 534 0.64 20.02 -2.43
N GLN A 535 0.93 20.82 -3.46
CA GLN A 535 0.26 22.13 -3.67
C GLN A 535 -1.24 21.99 -3.88
N ASN A 536 -1.66 20.94 -4.61
CA ASN A 536 -3.08 20.65 -4.81
C ASN A 536 -3.76 20.34 -3.46
N ILE A 537 -3.13 19.51 -2.64
CA ILE A 537 -3.64 19.14 -1.31
C ILE A 537 -3.74 20.36 -0.39
N VAL A 538 -2.78 21.29 -0.44
CA VAL A 538 -2.86 22.55 0.34
C VAL A 538 -4.14 23.31 -0.03
N VAL A 539 -4.45 23.45 -1.33
CA VAL A 539 -5.65 24.15 -1.79
C VAL A 539 -6.94 23.37 -1.45
N GLU A 540 -6.91 22.04 -1.55
CA GLU A 540 -8.03 21.17 -1.13
C GLU A 540 -8.35 21.38 0.36
N ILE A 541 -7.33 21.35 1.23
CA ILE A 541 -7.48 21.60 2.67
C ILE A 541 -8.09 22.99 2.93
N LEU A 542 -7.64 24.01 2.20
CA LEU A 542 -8.15 25.39 2.35
C LEU A 542 -9.62 25.51 1.96
N ILE A 543 -10.05 24.82 0.90
CA ILE A 543 -11.45 24.82 0.44
C ILE A 543 -12.32 24.02 1.43
N GLU A 544 -11.95 22.78 1.76
CA GLU A 544 -12.74 21.89 2.63
C GLU A 544 -12.89 22.43 4.06
N ASN A 545 -11.87 23.14 4.55
CA ASN A 545 -11.84 23.65 5.92
C ASN A 545 -12.05 25.16 6.00
N PHE A 546 -12.52 25.82 4.95
CA PHE A 546 -12.67 27.27 4.89
C PHE A 546 -13.43 27.86 6.10
N ASN A 547 -14.51 27.22 6.56
CA ASN A 547 -15.29 27.65 7.72
C ASN A 547 -14.51 27.51 9.05
N LYS A 548 -13.66 26.47 9.18
CA LYS A 548 -12.77 26.30 10.35
C LYS A 548 -11.58 27.28 10.30
N VAL A 549 -11.12 27.60 9.10
CA VAL A 549 -10.02 28.52 8.82
C VAL A 549 -10.42 29.98 9.10
N SER A 550 -11.64 30.37 8.75
CA SER A 550 -12.17 31.74 8.88
C SER A 550 -12.86 32.04 10.23
N HIS A 551 -13.45 31.05 10.93
CA HIS A 551 -14.20 31.28 12.18
C HIS A 551 -13.51 30.89 13.49
N SER A 552 -12.23 30.45 13.50
CA SER A 552 -11.56 30.05 14.75
C SER A 552 -11.21 31.19 15.73
N LEU A 553 -11.78 32.38 15.55
CA LEU A 553 -11.55 33.54 16.43
C LEU A 553 -12.74 34.03 17.25
N THR A 554 -13.92 33.38 17.25
CA THR A 554 -15.00 33.76 18.18
C THR A 554 -15.15 32.86 19.40
N LEU A 555 -14.71 31.59 19.37
CA LEU A 555 -14.76 30.73 20.57
C LEU A 555 -13.41 30.43 21.21
N ASN A 556 -12.33 30.23 20.46
CA ASN A 556 -11.10 29.71 21.06
C ASN A 556 -10.17 30.78 21.66
N GLY A 557 -10.30 32.05 21.28
CA GLY A 557 -9.59 33.15 21.95
C GLY A 557 -10.12 33.45 23.36
N LEU A 558 -11.45 33.36 23.55
CA LEU A 558 -12.09 33.55 24.85
C LEU A 558 -11.95 32.31 25.75
N VAL A 559 -11.97 31.11 25.18
CA VAL A 559 -11.76 29.87 25.95
C VAL A 559 -10.31 29.74 26.40
N TYR A 560 -9.30 30.12 25.61
CA TYR A 560 -7.90 30.07 26.05
C TYR A 560 -7.58 31.10 27.15
N LEU A 561 -8.14 32.31 27.08
CA LEU A 561 -8.03 33.31 28.15
C LEU A 561 -8.79 32.88 29.42
N SER A 562 -9.98 32.27 29.28
CA SER A 562 -10.74 31.74 30.42
C SER A 562 -10.06 30.50 31.04
N TRP A 563 -9.50 29.60 30.23
CA TRP A 563 -8.72 28.45 30.71
C TRP A 563 -7.39 28.86 31.35
N CYS A 564 -6.69 29.87 30.83
CA CYS A 564 -5.47 30.38 31.47
C CYS A 564 -5.78 31.07 32.81
N ILE A 565 -6.91 31.78 32.92
CA ILE A 565 -7.36 32.39 34.19
C ILE A 565 -7.82 31.30 35.19
N ILE A 566 -8.50 30.26 34.72
CA ILE A 566 -8.94 29.12 35.57
C ILE A 566 -7.76 28.27 36.01
N ILE A 567 -6.79 27.95 35.14
CA ILE A 567 -5.57 27.20 35.52
C ILE A 567 -4.70 28.02 36.48
N PHE A 568 -4.61 29.35 36.31
CA PHE A 568 -3.88 30.21 37.24
C PHE A 568 -4.58 30.30 38.62
N HIS A 569 -5.92 30.20 38.68
CA HIS A 569 -6.68 30.16 39.94
C HIS A 569 -6.72 28.77 40.60
N VAL A 570 -6.69 27.68 39.82
CA VAL A 570 -6.74 26.30 40.32
C VAL A 570 -5.35 25.83 40.79
N SER A 571 -4.27 26.31 40.18
CA SER A 571 -2.89 25.98 40.58
C SER A 571 -2.49 26.53 41.97
N GLN A 572 -3.25 27.47 42.55
CA GLN A 572 -3.02 27.95 43.92
C GLN A 572 -3.84 27.22 45.01
N LYS A 573 -4.68 26.22 44.67
CA LYS A 573 -5.61 25.61 45.64
C LYS A 573 -5.77 24.08 45.58
N THR A 574 -4.78 23.33 45.15
CA THR A 574 -4.84 21.86 45.22
C THR A 574 -3.67 21.27 46.01
N THR A 575 -4.02 20.54 47.08
CA THR A 575 -3.10 19.83 47.97
C THR A 575 -2.38 18.67 47.27
N PRO A 576 -1.19 18.24 47.76
CA PRO A 576 -0.29 17.27 47.11
C PRO A 576 -0.92 15.91 46.75
N ARG A 577 -2.05 15.57 47.38
CA ARG A 577 -2.73 14.28 47.21
C ARG A 577 -3.48 14.12 45.88
N GLN A 578 -3.64 15.19 45.09
CA GLN A 578 -4.30 15.15 43.77
C GLN A 578 -3.32 15.10 42.58
N GLN A 579 -2.02 15.35 42.81
CA GLN A 579 -0.99 15.17 41.77
C GLN A 579 -0.68 13.67 41.53
N GLN A 580 -0.72 12.85 42.59
CA GLN A 580 -0.46 11.40 42.50
C GLN A 580 -1.50 10.65 41.63
N ILE A 581 -2.75 11.13 41.58
CA ILE A 581 -3.84 10.48 40.83
C ILE A 581 -3.74 10.82 39.32
N ALA A 582 -3.10 11.93 38.96
CA ALA A 582 -2.89 12.30 37.57
C ALA A 582 -1.73 11.53 36.92
N GLU A 583 -0.69 11.19 37.69
CA GLU A 583 0.44 10.37 37.23
C GLU A 583 0.04 8.90 37.03
N ASP A 584 -0.83 8.33 37.87
CA ASP A 584 -1.32 6.94 37.74
C ASP A 584 -2.27 6.71 36.53
N ILE A 585 -2.80 7.77 35.92
CA ILE A 585 -3.66 7.68 34.73
C ILE A 585 -2.84 7.72 33.43
N ASP A 586 -1.63 8.32 33.45
CA ASP A 586 -0.76 8.44 32.27
C ASP A 586 0.00 7.13 31.98
N GLU A 587 0.26 6.28 32.98
CA GLU A 587 0.94 4.97 32.79
C GLU A 587 0.05 3.85 32.23
N ARG A 588 -1.25 4.09 31.96
CA ARG A 588 -2.16 3.06 31.40
C ARG A 588 -2.60 3.31 29.95
N GLN A 589 -1.97 4.24 29.23
CA GLN A 589 -2.23 4.48 27.80
C GLN A 589 -0.98 4.50 26.89
N GLU A 590 0.07 3.76 27.24
CA GLU A 590 1.11 3.34 26.27
C GLU A 590 0.93 1.90 25.81
#